data_AF-A0A9W3BLX1-F1
#
_entry.id   AF-A0A9W3BLX1-F1
#
_cell.length_a   1.000
_cell.length_b   1.000
_cell.length_c   1.000
_cell.angle_alpha   90.00
_cell.angle_beta   90.00
_cell.angle_gamma   90.00
#
_symmetry.space_group_name_H-M   'P 1'
#
loop_
_entity.id
_entity.type
_entity.pdbx_description
1 polymer ?
#
loop_
_entity_poly.entity_id
_entity_poly.type
_entity_poly.pdbx_seq_one_letter_code
_entity_poly.pdbx_strand_id
1 'polypeptide(L)'
;MAKDSHRSNDADRKSLPQDERKEVIDLLTRNGLHPESQAQKPARENMPFIMVLLKRRLHILPIITFIVIVAGFFTSYGIAVYHGHAEADFPYISYTAIYAPERCIFSLIINLGAFLLAANIYIKYLEMKVAYRRINTVSRDRILNKIALITGFISAFGLSMVANFQTVDARVGHYIGAGLTFIGGIIYCWMQTALSIRYRRWSCIAVGQLVMSLVLSCSLVIFSVSKAIYKIQEAQGVGTKTDKLRVVYLISTISEWVTAVSLVSFVLTFFKDFRGLSLHLPKIEFTDYQKIAKDYVVRGNGQAVAPVMV
;
A
#
# COMPACT_ATOMS: atom_id res chain seq x y z
N MET A 1 45.53 14.98 -35.14
CA MET A 1 45.25 16.39 -34.82
C MET A 1 43.80 16.48 -34.39
N ALA A 2 43.59 17.01 -33.16
CA ALA A 2 42.34 17.41 -32.49
C ALA A 2 41.14 16.42 -32.39
N LYS A 3 40.79 16.10 -31.14
CA LYS A 3 39.58 15.42 -30.67
C LYS A 3 38.55 16.48 -30.26
N ASP A 4 37.29 16.31 -30.63
CA ASP A 4 36.15 17.04 -30.08
C ASP A 4 35.71 16.44 -28.73
N SER A 5 35.55 17.30 -27.73
CA SER A 5 35.02 16.97 -26.41
C SER A 5 33.75 17.77 -26.13
N HIS A 6 32.60 17.09 -26.08
CA HIS A 6 31.40 17.62 -25.44
C HIS A 6 31.55 17.52 -23.91
N ARG A 7 31.71 18.68 -23.26
CA ARG A 7 31.59 18.82 -21.80
C ARG A 7 30.62 19.97 -21.56
N SER A 8 29.34 19.67 -21.30
CA SER A 8 28.35 20.68 -20.92
C SER A 8 28.58 21.11 -19.48
N ASN A 9 28.64 22.43 -19.29
CA ASN A 9 29.00 23.14 -18.08
C ASN A 9 28.13 22.80 -16.86
N ASP A 10 28.79 22.35 -15.79
CA ASP A 10 28.29 22.22 -14.42
C ASP A 10 28.81 23.40 -13.56
N ALA A 11 28.81 24.61 -14.12
CA ALA A 11 29.44 25.78 -13.51
C ALA A 11 28.64 27.05 -13.79
N ASP A 12 27.59 27.28 -13.00
CA ASP A 12 27.26 28.60 -12.44
C ASP A 12 26.09 28.48 -11.46
N ARG A 13 26.39 28.00 -10.25
CA ARG A 13 25.51 28.16 -9.08
C ARG A 13 26.17 29.17 -8.15
N LYS A 14 26.28 30.42 -8.59
CA LYS A 14 26.80 31.51 -7.77
C LYS A 14 25.83 31.74 -6.61
N SER A 15 26.25 31.37 -5.40
CA SER A 15 25.60 31.83 -4.18
C SER A 15 25.63 33.35 -4.14
N LEU A 16 24.49 33.99 -3.88
CA LEU A 16 24.39 35.45 -3.74
C LEU A 16 25.45 35.98 -2.77
N PRO A 17 26.12 37.12 -3.10
CA PRO A 17 26.93 37.89 -2.17
C PRO A 17 26.19 38.13 -0.84
N GLN A 18 26.92 38.20 0.27
CA GLN A 18 26.29 38.35 1.59
C GLN A 18 25.41 39.60 1.71
N ASP A 19 25.72 40.61 0.93
CA ASP A 19 25.08 41.93 0.96
C ASP A 19 23.70 41.87 0.32
N GLU A 20 23.60 41.24 -0.85
CA GLU A 20 22.32 40.95 -1.53
C GLU A 20 21.45 39.98 -0.71
N ARG A 21 22.07 39.02 -0.01
CA ARG A 21 21.35 38.11 0.89
C ARG A 21 20.72 38.86 2.06
N LYS A 22 21.43 39.83 2.64
CA LYS A 22 20.90 40.69 3.71
C LYS A 22 19.75 41.55 3.19
N GLU A 23 19.89 42.14 2.01
CA GLU A 23 18.86 42.99 1.41
C GLU A 23 17.56 42.22 1.13
N VAL A 24 17.67 40.99 0.61
CA VAL A 24 16.52 40.09 0.41
C VAL A 24 15.87 39.71 1.74
N ILE A 25 16.65 39.39 2.77
CA ILE A 25 16.13 39.10 4.11
C ILE A 25 15.43 40.34 4.71
N ASP A 26 15.97 41.53 4.49
CA ASP A 26 15.42 42.79 4.99
C ASP A 26 14.10 43.15 4.26
N LEU A 27 14.03 42.92 2.95
CA LEU A 27 12.83 43.05 2.13
C LEU A 27 11.73 42.07 2.55
N LEU A 28 12.08 40.81 2.81
CA LEU A 28 11.14 39.81 3.33
C LEU A 28 10.65 40.21 4.73
N THR A 29 11.54 40.70 5.58
CA THR A 29 11.21 41.18 6.94
C THR A 29 10.29 42.40 6.90
N ARG A 30 10.54 43.39 6.03
CA ARG A 30 9.68 44.57 5.82
C ARG A 30 8.29 44.22 5.29
N ASN A 31 8.19 43.18 4.47
CA ASN A 31 6.91 42.69 3.92
C ASN A 31 6.17 41.71 4.85
N GLY A 32 6.58 41.60 6.12
CA GLY A 32 5.93 40.76 7.13
C GLY A 32 6.26 39.26 7.04
N LEU A 33 7.25 38.88 6.23
CA LEU A 33 7.78 37.52 6.10
C LEU A 33 9.11 37.42 6.85
N HIS A 34 9.07 37.49 8.18
CA HIS A 34 10.25 37.32 9.02
C HIS A 34 10.79 35.88 8.89
N PRO A 35 12.08 35.65 8.59
CA PRO A 35 12.66 34.31 8.61
C PRO A 35 12.80 33.73 10.04
N GLU A 36 12.80 34.59 11.07
CA GLU A 36 12.95 34.18 12.48
C GLU A 36 11.66 34.28 13.33
N SER A 37 10.52 34.73 12.78
CA SER A 37 9.28 34.87 13.57
C SER A 37 8.38 33.62 13.56
N GLN A 38 8.96 32.42 13.62
CA GLN A 38 8.22 31.21 14.01
C GLN A 38 8.91 30.44 15.14
N ALA A 39 9.36 31.16 16.17
CA ALA A 39 9.39 30.61 17.54
C ALA A 39 8.03 30.79 18.26
N GLN A 40 6.96 31.02 17.51
CA GLN A 40 5.61 30.91 18.02
C GLN A 40 5.34 29.42 18.24
N LYS A 41 5.06 29.00 19.49
CA LYS A 41 4.45 27.70 19.80
C LYS A 41 3.47 27.40 18.67
N PRO A 42 3.61 26.29 17.92
CA PRO A 42 2.84 26.10 16.71
C PRO A 42 1.39 26.34 17.08
N ALA A 43 0.79 27.38 16.47
CA ALA A 43 -0.64 27.53 16.51
C ALA A 43 -1.21 26.15 16.22
N ARG A 44 -2.26 25.73 16.95
CA ARG A 44 -3.01 24.53 16.56
C ARG A 44 -3.56 24.82 15.16
N GLU A 45 -2.74 24.62 14.13
CA GLU A 45 -3.19 24.45 12.78
C GLU A 45 -4.28 23.39 12.89
N ASN A 46 -5.45 23.71 12.38
CA ASN A 46 -6.55 22.77 12.22
C ASN A 46 -6.06 21.71 11.24
N MET A 47 -5.28 20.78 11.76
CA MET A 47 -4.66 19.72 11.01
C MET A 47 -5.82 18.92 10.41
N PRO A 48 -5.90 18.83 9.07
CA PRO A 48 -7.04 18.18 8.43
C PRO A 48 -7.17 16.75 8.98
N PHE A 49 -8.40 16.26 9.08
CA PHE A 49 -8.72 14.99 9.74
C PHE A 49 -7.81 13.84 9.26
N ILE A 50 -7.52 13.80 7.96
CA ILE A 50 -6.62 12.80 7.36
C ILE A 50 -5.18 12.88 7.91
N MET A 51 -4.66 14.09 8.16
CA MET A 51 -3.34 14.29 8.76
C MET A 51 -3.35 13.92 10.25
N VAL A 52 -4.45 14.15 10.97
CA VAL A 52 -4.60 13.67 12.36
C VAL A 52 -4.63 12.14 12.41
N LEU A 53 -5.35 11.50 11.49
CA LEU A 53 -5.41 10.05 11.33
C LEU A 53 -4.01 9.47 11.06
N LEU A 54 -3.31 10.02 10.06
CA LEU A 54 -1.95 9.61 9.68
C LEU A 54 -0.92 9.88 10.80
N LYS A 55 -1.10 10.92 11.61
CA LYS A 55 -0.15 11.31 12.66
C LYS A 55 -0.34 10.54 13.96
N ARG A 56 -1.58 10.28 14.39
CA ARG A 56 -1.88 9.78 15.75
C ARG A 56 -2.67 8.48 15.81
N ARG A 57 -3.22 7.99 14.70
CA ARG A 57 -4.17 6.86 14.69
C ARG A 57 -3.84 5.82 13.62
N LEU A 58 -2.54 5.56 13.41
CA LEU A 58 -2.07 4.58 12.42
C LEU A 58 -2.62 3.17 12.63
N HIS A 59 -2.94 2.79 13.86
CA HIS A 59 -3.58 1.51 14.16
C HIS A 59 -4.94 1.31 13.49
N ILE A 60 -5.62 2.36 13.03
CA ILE A 60 -6.88 2.25 12.30
C ILE A 60 -6.64 1.73 10.86
N LEU A 61 -5.45 1.98 10.29
CA LEU A 61 -5.13 1.60 8.90
C LEU A 61 -5.32 0.09 8.64
N PRO A 62 -4.77 -0.85 9.44
CA PRO A 62 -5.04 -2.27 9.29
C PRO A 62 -6.53 -2.65 9.25
N ILE A 63 -7.34 -1.99 10.10
CA ILE A 63 -8.78 -2.27 10.22
C ILE A 63 -9.51 -1.81 8.96
N ILE A 64 -9.24 -0.58 8.50
CA ILE A 64 -9.86 -0.07 7.28
C ILE A 64 -9.46 -0.95 6.09
N THR A 65 -8.19 -1.35 5.98
CA THR A 65 -7.73 -2.24 4.91
C THR A 65 -8.50 -3.54 4.88
N PHE A 66 -8.66 -4.19 6.05
CA PHE A 66 -9.43 -5.42 6.17
C PHE A 66 -10.90 -5.22 5.75
N ILE A 67 -11.56 -4.21 6.30
CA ILE A 67 -12.97 -3.93 6.02
C ILE A 67 -13.18 -3.63 4.54
N VAL A 68 -12.33 -2.79 3.93
CA VAL A 68 -12.45 -2.39 2.52
C VAL A 68 -12.30 -3.60 1.60
N ILE A 69 -11.27 -4.43 1.77
CA ILE A 69 -11.03 -5.58 0.89
C ILE A 69 -12.15 -6.62 1.06
N VAL A 70 -12.52 -6.95 2.31
CA VAL A 70 -13.58 -7.93 2.59
C VAL A 70 -14.93 -7.43 2.08
N ALA A 71 -15.25 -6.15 2.28
CA ALA A 71 -16.46 -5.54 1.73
C ALA A 71 -16.45 -5.61 0.19
N GLY A 72 -15.30 -5.42 -0.46
CA GLY A 72 -15.16 -5.59 -1.91
C GLY A 72 -15.57 -6.98 -2.38
N PHE A 73 -15.12 -8.04 -1.70
CA PHE A 73 -15.48 -9.43 -2.04
C PHE A 73 -16.99 -9.69 -1.89
N PHE A 74 -17.57 -9.29 -0.76
CA PHE A 74 -19.00 -9.54 -0.51
C PHE A 74 -19.92 -8.64 -1.35
N THR A 75 -19.48 -7.42 -1.68
CA THR A 75 -20.25 -6.50 -2.53
C THR A 75 -20.32 -7.03 -3.96
N SER A 76 -19.21 -7.46 -4.55
CA SER A 76 -19.22 -8.05 -5.89
C SER A 76 -20.04 -9.33 -5.93
N TYR A 77 -19.87 -10.21 -4.93
CA TYR A 77 -20.67 -11.42 -4.78
C TYR A 77 -22.17 -11.13 -4.70
N GLY A 78 -22.60 -10.21 -3.84
CA GLY A 78 -24.01 -9.86 -3.69
C GLY A 78 -24.64 -9.34 -4.98
N ILE A 79 -23.92 -8.47 -5.70
CA ILE A 79 -24.39 -7.93 -6.99
C ILE A 79 -24.44 -9.03 -8.06
N ALA A 80 -23.41 -9.87 -8.14
CA ALA A 80 -23.35 -10.97 -9.11
C ALA A 80 -24.47 -11.99 -8.89
N VAL A 81 -24.79 -12.33 -7.64
CA VAL A 81 -25.91 -13.21 -7.30
C VAL A 81 -27.25 -12.56 -7.63
N TYR A 82 -27.42 -11.28 -7.30
CA TYR A 82 -28.65 -10.54 -7.61
C TYR A 82 -28.97 -10.52 -9.11
N HIS A 83 -27.96 -10.40 -9.96
CA HIS A 83 -28.12 -10.43 -11.42
C HIS A 83 -28.06 -11.85 -12.03
N GLY A 84 -27.89 -12.90 -11.23
CA GLY A 84 -27.77 -14.28 -11.73
C GLY A 84 -26.46 -14.55 -12.49
N HIS A 85 -25.46 -13.69 -12.37
CA HIS A 85 -24.12 -13.86 -12.95
C HIS A 85 -23.26 -14.86 -12.16
N ALA A 86 -23.52 -14.98 -10.86
CA ALA A 86 -22.90 -15.94 -9.97
C ALA A 86 -23.96 -16.73 -9.21
N GLU A 87 -23.57 -17.93 -8.80
CA GLU A 87 -24.39 -18.88 -8.07
C GLU A 87 -24.49 -18.45 -6.60
N ALA A 88 -25.69 -18.58 -6.02
CA ALA A 88 -25.98 -18.27 -4.62
C ALA A 88 -25.45 -19.37 -3.67
N ASP A 89 -24.18 -19.71 -3.84
CA ASP A 89 -23.44 -20.72 -3.09
C ASP A 89 -22.03 -20.19 -2.73
N PHE A 90 -20.97 -20.96 -2.97
CA PHE A 90 -19.58 -20.50 -2.90
C PHE A 90 -18.96 -20.52 -4.31
N PRO A 91 -19.17 -19.49 -5.15
CA PRO A 91 -18.43 -19.33 -6.39
C PRO A 91 -17.00 -18.87 -6.12
N TYR A 92 -16.11 -19.01 -7.12
CA TYR A 92 -14.79 -18.37 -7.05
C TYR A 92 -14.95 -16.85 -6.90
N ILE A 93 -14.13 -16.22 -6.05
CA ILE A 93 -14.12 -14.74 -5.89
C ILE A 93 -13.93 -14.09 -7.26
N SER A 94 -12.99 -14.62 -8.05
CA SER A 94 -12.70 -14.16 -9.42
C SER A 94 -13.89 -14.24 -10.37
N TYR A 95 -14.87 -15.12 -10.12
CA TYR A 95 -16.09 -15.25 -10.94
C TYR A 95 -17.20 -14.29 -10.49
N THR A 96 -17.10 -13.71 -9.29
CA THR A 96 -18.07 -12.72 -8.80
C THR A 96 -17.87 -11.32 -9.37
N ALA A 97 -16.82 -11.10 -10.17
CA ALA A 97 -16.43 -9.79 -10.67
C ALA A 97 -16.18 -9.80 -12.19
N ILE A 98 -17.03 -10.52 -12.93
CA ILE A 98 -16.88 -10.73 -14.38
C ILE A 98 -17.63 -9.69 -15.21
N TYR A 99 -18.89 -9.38 -14.87
CA TYR A 99 -19.71 -8.47 -15.66
C TYR A 99 -19.84 -7.10 -15.01
N ALA A 100 -20.35 -6.12 -15.76
CA ALA A 100 -20.75 -4.84 -15.19
C ALA A 100 -22.17 -4.98 -14.60
N PRO A 101 -22.48 -4.31 -13.47
CA PRO A 101 -21.65 -3.30 -12.78
C PRO A 101 -20.63 -3.86 -11.76
N GLU A 102 -20.74 -5.13 -11.36
CA GLU A 102 -19.97 -5.70 -10.24
C GLU A 102 -18.45 -5.65 -10.45
N ARG A 103 -17.96 -5.84 -11.68
CA ARG A 103 -16.51 -5.76 -11.99
C ARG A 103 -15.94 -4.37 -11.75
N CYS A 104 -16.71 -3.32 -12.06
CA CYS A 104 -16.27 -1.94 -11.92
C CYS A 104 -16.19 -1.57 -10.44
N ILE A 105 -17.20 -1.98 -9.66
CA ILE A 105 -17.27 -1.77 -8.22
C ILE A 105 -16.17 -2.57 -7.51
N PHE A 106 -15.99 -3.84 -7.89
CA PHE A 106 -14.90 -4.68 -7.38
C PHE A 106 -13.53 -4.05 -7.66
N SER A 107 -13.28 -3.64 -8.91
CA SER A 107 -12.01 -3.00 -9.28
C SER A 107 -11.76 -1.74 -8.45
N LEU A 108 -12.74 -0.85 -8.31
CA LEU A 108 -12.62 0.38 -7.52
C LEU A 108 -12.25 0.09 -6.05
N ILE A 109 -13.01 -0.80 -5.40
CA ILE A 109 -12.83 -1.11 -3.98
C ILE A 109 -11.52 -1.87 -3.74
N ILE A 110 -11.21 -2.87 -4.57
CA ILE A 110 -10.01 -3.71 -4.39
C ILE A 110 -8.74 -2.93 -4.74
N ASN A 111 -8.74 -2.01 -5.70
CA ASN A 111 -7.59 -1.12 -5.94
C ASN A 111 -7.34 -0.18 -4.76
N LEU A 112 -8.39 0.38 -4.15
CA LEU A 112 -8.25 1.13 -2.90
C LEU A 112 -7.69 0.23 -1.78
N GLY A 113 -8.19 -1.00 -1.67
CA GLY A 113 -7.68 -2.01 -0.75
C GLY A 113 -6.19 -2.32 -0.97
N ALA A 114 -5.75 -2.49 -2.22
CA ALA A 114 -4.36 -2.73 -2.59
C ALA A 114 -3.45 -1.56 -2.19
N PHE A 115 -3.90 -0.31 -2.41
CA PHE A 115 -3.18 0.87 -1.96
C PHE A 115 -3.05 0.91 -0.42
N LEU A 116 -4.14 0.66 0.31
CA LEU A 116 -4.12 0.61 1.76
C LEU A 116 -3.25 -0.53 2.29
N LEU A 117 -3.24 -1.69 1.62
CA LEU A 117 -2.36 -2.82 1.92
C LEU A 117 -0.89 -2.42 1.76
N ALA A 118 -0.53 -1.76 0.65
CA ALA A 118 0.81 -1.22 0.44
C ALA A 118 1.20 -0.23 1.54
N ALA A 119 0.28 0.64 1.96
CA ALA A 119 0.53 1.55 3.09
C ALA A 119 0.84 0.78 4.39
N ASN A 120 0.08 -0.28 4.72
CA ASN A 120 0.39 -1.12 5.89
C ASN A 120 1.78 -1.73 5.82
N ILE A 121 2.15 -2.30 4.67
CA ILE A 121 3.47 -2.90 4.43
C ILE A 121 4.58 -1.87 4.64
N TYR A 122 4.39 -0.66 4.11
CA TYR A 122 5.37 0.42 4.25
C TYR A 122 5.51 0.89 5.71
N ILE A 123 4.41 1.11 6.42
CA ILE A 123 4.44 1.49 7.85
C ILE A 123 5.08 0.38 8.69
N LYS A 124 4.79 -0.89 8.38
CA LYS A 124 5.41 -2.03 9.06
C LYS A 124 6.93 -2.08 8.85
N TYR A 125 7.37 -1.85 7.62
CA TYR A 125 8.79 -1.72 7.30
C TYR A 125 9.46 -0.59 8.09
N LEU A 126 8.83 0.59 8.16
CA LEU A 126 9.35 1.74 8.91
C LEU A 126 9.44 1.48 10.42
N GLU A 127 8.40 0.85 10.99
CA GLU A 127 8.38 0.42 12.39
C GLU A 127 9.57 -0.47 12.71
N MET A 128 9.74 -1.55 11.94
CA MET A 128 10.88 -2.47 12.08
C MET A 128 12.22 -1.77 11.86
N LYS A 129 12.33 -0.87 10.87
CA LYS A 129 13.56 -0.09 10.62
C LYS A 129 13.93 0.80 11.81
N VAL A 130 12.96 1.41 12.47
CA VAL A 130 13.19 2.20 13.70
C VAL A 130 13.58 1.29 14.86
N ALA A 131 12.85 0.20 15.07
CA ALA A 131 13.13 -0.77 16.14
C ALA A 131 14.56 -1.33 16.03
N TYR A 132 14.95 -1.82 14.85
CA TYR A 132 16.25 -2.43 14.57
C TYR A 132 17.45 -1.51 14.81
N ARG A 133 17.28 -0.20 14.56
CA ARG A 133 18.30 0.79 14.91
C ARG A 133 18.46 0.95 16.42
N ARG A 134 17.38 0.86 17.19
CA ARG A 134 17.41 1.00 18.65
C ARG A 134 17.99 -0.22 19.36
N ILE A 135 17.73 -1.43 18.86
CA ILE A 135 18.20 -2.68 19.47
C ILE A 135 19.46 -3.26 18.79
N ASN A 136 20.17 -2.45 18.00
CA ASN A 136 21.45 -2.78 17.33
C ASN A 136 21.47 -4.16 16.63
N THR A 137 20.43 -4.47 15.85
CA THR A 137 20.30 -5.78 15.17
C THR A 137 21.34 -6.01 14.09
N VAL A 138 21.66 -7.27 13.83
CA VAL A 138 22.55 -7.73 12.76
C VAL A 138 22.09 -7.28 11.36
N SER A 139 23.04 -7.15 10.43
CA SER A 139 22.81 -6.72 9.03
C SER A 139 21.75 -7.56 8.31
N ARG A 140 21.73 -8.89 8.55
CA ARG A 140 20.81 -9.84 7.92
C ARG A 140 19.33 -9.48 8.13
N ASP A 141 18.94 -9.08 9.34
CA ASP A 141 17.52 -8.83 9.66
C ASP A 141 17.03 -7.50 9.06
N ARG A 142 17.94 -6.53 8.92
CA ARG A 142 17.69 -5.30 8.16
C ARG A 142 17.49 -5.58 6.68
N ILE A 143 18.24 -6.53 6.10
CA ILE A 143 18.07 -6.99 4.72
C ILE A 143 16.72 -7.72 4.58
N LEU A 144 16.39 -8.63 5.50
CA LEU A 144 15.13 -9.37 5.49
C LEU A 144 13.92 -8.42 5.54
N ASN A 145 13.96 -7.36 6.35
CA ASN A 145 12.92 -6.34 6.38
C ASN A 145 12.78 -5.57 5.05
N LYS A 146 13.89 -5.29 4.35
CA LYS A 146 13.84 -4.68 3.01
C LYS A 146 13.28 -5.64 1.97
N ILE A 147 13.65 -6.92 2.01
CA ILE A 147 13.09 -7.94 1.12
C ILE A 147 11.58 -8.06 1.38
N ALA A 148 11.16 -8.09 2.65
CA ALA A 148 9.75 -8.10 3.01
C ALA A 148 8.98 -6.89 2.49
N LEU A 149 9.56 -5.69 2.52
CA LEU A 149 8.96 -4.52 1.89
C LEU A 149 8.71 -4.75 0.38
N ILE A 150 9.73 -5.20 -0.34
CA ILE A 150 9.64 -5.42 -1.80
C ILE A 150 8.60 -6.51 -2.11
N THR A 151 8.68 -7.65 -1.43
CA THR A 151 7.74 -8.76 -1.59
C THR A 151 6.30 -8.34 -1.28
N GLY A 152 6.10 -7.56 -0.22
CA GLY A 152 4.78 -7.04 0.13
C GLY A 152 4.24 -6.10 -0.95
N PHE A 153 5.05 -5.20 -1.50
CA PHE A 153 4.62 -4.32 -2.60
C PHE A 153 4.30 -5.10 -3.88
N ILE A 154 5.07 -6.14 -4.20
CA ILE A 154 4.75 -7.04 -5.32
C ILE A 154 3.40 -7.72 -5.09
N SER A 155 3.11 -8.18 -3.87
CA SER A 155 1.82 -8.78 -3.51
C SER A 155 0.66 -7.78 -3.62
N ALA A 156 0.83 -6.56 -3.12
CA ALA A 156 -0.18 -5.50 -3.24
C ALA A 156 -0.43 -5.10 -4.71
N PHE A 157 0.62 -5.05 -5.53
CA PHE A 157 0.49 -4.84 -6.97
C PHE A 157 -0.26 -6.01 -7.63
N GLY A 158 0.04 -7.25 -7.25
CA GLY A 158 -0.74 -8.42 -7.66
C GLY A 158 -2.23 -8.27 -7.35
N LEU A 159 -2.57 -7.74 -6.17
CA LEU A 159 -3.97 -7.54 -5.76
C LEU A 159 -4.65 -6.50 -6.65
N SER A 160 -3.94 -5.45 -7.06
CA SER A 160 -4.43 -4.50 -8.06
C SER A 160 -4.61 -5.17 -9.44
N MET A 161 -3.69 -6.05 -9.85
CA MET A 161 -3.84 -6.77 -11.13
C MET A 161 -5.09 -7.66 -11.15
N VAL A 162 -5.35 -8.47 -10.12
CA VAL A 162 -6.55 -9.34 -10.09
C VAL A 162 -7.85 -8.53 -10.09
N ALA A 163 -7.82 -7.30 -9.57
CA ALA A 163 -8.95 -6.38 -9.58
C ALA A 163 -9.29 -5.84 -10.97
N ASN A 164 -8.30 -5.75 -11.86
CA ASN A 164 -8.43 -5.11 -13.18
C ASN A 164 -8.45 -6.12 -14.34
N PHE A 165 -7.84 -7.29 -14.18
CA PHE A 165 -7.79 -8.32 -15.20
C PHE A 165 -8.71 -9.48 -14.84
N GLN A 166 -9.80 -9.65 -15.58
CA GLN A 166 -10.79 -10.72 -15.36
C GLN A 166 -10.30 -12.05 -15.94
N THR A 167 -10.77 -13.17 -15.39
CA THR A 167 -10.38 -14.52 -15.84
C THR A 167 -10.87 -14.86 -17.25
N VAL A 168 -11.89 -14.17 -17.74
CA VAL A 168 -12.49 -14.37 -19.07
C VAL A 168 -11.84 -13.47 -20.12
N ASP A 169 -11.65 -12.19 -19.81
CA ASP A 169 -11.17 -11.19 -20.79
C ASP A 169 -9.64 -11.08 -20.84
N ALA A 170 -8.96 -11.25 -19.70
CA ALA A 170 -7.52 -11.02 -19.57
C ALA A 170 -6.84 -12.09 -18.70
N ARG A 171 -7.06 -13.36 -19.06
CA ARG A 171 -6.67 -14.55 -18.29
C ARG A 171 -5.21 -14.57 -17.83
N VAL A 172 -4.26 -14.25 -18.73
CA VAL A 172 -2.82 -14.27 -18.42
C VAL A 172 -2.50 -13.22 -17.34
N GLY A 173 -2.99 -12.00 -17.52
CA GLY A 173 -2.84 -10.93 -16.53
C GLY A 173 -3.45 -11.29 -15.18
N HIS A 174 -4.64 -11.90 -15.18
CA HIS A 174 -5.30 -12.35 -13.96
C HIS A 174 -4.45 -13.35 -13.18
N TYR A 175 -3.97 -14.43 -13.82
CA TYR A 175 -3.23 -15.47 -13.11
C TYR A 175 -1.82 -15.03 -12.70
N ILE A 176 -1.16 -14.13 -13.46
CA ILE A 176 0.05 -13.45 -12.98
C ILE A 176 -0.27 -12.66 -11.71
N GLY A 177 -1.31 -11.83 -11.74
CA GLY A 177 -1.76 -11.07 -10.58
C GLY A 177 -2.08 -11.94 -9.36
N ALA A 178 -2.78 -13.06 -9.56
CA ALA A 178 -3.12 -14.01 -8.51
C ALA A 178 -1.87 -14.65 -7.90
N GLY A 179 -0.91 -15.06 -8.75
CA GLY A 179 0.39 -15.57 -8.32
C GLY A 179 1.15 -14.54 -7.48
N LEU A 180 1.28 -13.31 -7.96
CA LEU A 180 1.94 -12.22 -7.22
C LEU A 180 1.26 -11.95 -5.88
N THR A 181 -0.08 -11.92 -5.85
CA THR A 181 -0.88 -11.70 -4.64
C THR A 181 -0.66 -12.80 -3.61
N PHE A 182 -0.96 -14.05 -3.97
CA PHE A 182 -0.98 -15.15 -3.02
C PHE A 182 0.41 -15.67 -2.68
N ILE A 183 1.28 -15.87 -3.67
CA ILE A 183 2.66 -16.35 -3.43
C ILE A 183 3.49 -15.24 -2.80
N GLY A 184 3.41 -14.00 -3.31
CA GLY A 184 4.07 -12.86 -2.66
C GLY A 184 3.54 -12.64 -1.24
N GLY A 185 2.22 -12.75 -1.06
CA GLY A 185 1.55 -12.57 0.22
C GLY A 185 2.00 -13.60 1.27
N ILE A 186 2.08 -14.88 0.89
CA ILE A 186 2.50 -15.92 1.83
C ILE A 186 3.98 -15.80 2.22
N ILE A 187 4.86 -15.47 1.27
CA ILE A 187 6.28 -15.22 1.56
C ILE A 187 6.39 -14.02 2.51
N TYR A 188 5.65 -12.94 2.25
CA TYR A 188 5.59 -11.77 3.14
C TYR A 188 5.14 -12.13 4.55
N CYS A 189 4.03 -12.87 4.69
CA CYS A 189 3.50 -13.29 5.98
C CYS A 189 4.52 -14.14 6.76
N TRP A 190 5.18 -15.12 6.14
CA TRP A 190 6.19 -15.93 6.80
C TRP A 190 7.43 -15.12 7.23
N MET A 191 7.88 -14.17 6.41
CA MET A 191 8.97 -13.26 6.82
C MET A 191 8.57 -12.43 8.04
N GLN A 192 7.37 -11.86 8.06
CA GLN A 192 6.87 -11.07 9.20
C GLN A 192 6.69 -11.95 10.45
N THR A 193 6.16 -13.16 10.32
CA THR A 193 6.03 -14.14 11.39
C THR A 193 7.41 -14.50 11.98
N ALA A 194 8.40 -14.80 11.13
CA ALA A 194 9.75 -15.15 11.57
C ALA A 194 10.41 -14.00 12.35
N LEU A 195 10.27 -12.77 11.87
CA LEU A 195 10.76 -11.57 12.56
C LEU A 195 10.05 -11.36 13.91
N SER A 196 8.72 -11.53 13.95
CA SER A 196 7.95 -11.41 15.19
C SER A 196 8.32 -12.46 16.24
N ILE A 197 8.49 -13.74 15.85
CA ILE A 197 8.93 -14.79 16.78
C ILE A 197 10.32 -14.45 17.34
N ARG A 198 11.24 -14.01 16.46
CA ARG A 198 12.62 -13.67 16.85
C ARG A 198 12.69 -12.54 17.88
N TYR A 199 11.95 -11.46 17.67
CA TYR A 199 12.08 -10.26 18.50
C TYR A 199 11.03 -10.10 19.60
N ARG A 200 9.90 -10.80 19.50
CA ARG A 200 8.81 -10.72 20.47
C ARG A 200 8.58 -12.01 21.24
N ARG A 201 9.53 -12.96 21.16
CA ARG A 201 9.63 -14.16 22.01
C ARG A 201 8.28 -14.85 22.26
N TRP A 202 7.62 -15.33 21.21
CA TRP A 202 6.35 -16.06 21.30
C TRP A 202 5.18 -15.30 21.96
N SER A 203 5.20 -13.96 21.91
CA SER A 203 4.02 -13.16 22.27
C SER A 203 2.75 -13.61 21.53
N CYS A 204 1.56 -13.29 22.06
CA CYS A 204 0.28 -13.61 21.42
C CYS A 204 0.20 -13.13 19.96
N ILE A 205 0.88 -12.02 19.62
CA ILE A 205 0.94 -11.51 18.24
C ILE A 205 1.75 -12.46 17.35
N ALA A 206 2.92 -12.91 17.82
CA ALA A 206 3.78 -13.82 17.08
C ALA A 206 3.12 -15.19 16.87
N VAL A 207 2.44 -15.71 17.91
CA VAL A 207 1.65 -16.95 17.81
C VAL A 207 0.47 -16.77 16.84
N GLY A 208 -0.27 -15.66 16.94
CA GLY A 208 -1.36 -15.37 16.01
C GLY A 208 -0.90 -15.26 14.56
N GLN A 209 0.23 -14.61 14.31
CA GLN A 209 0.85 -14.53 12.99
C GLN A 209 1.27 -15.92 12.47
N LEU A 210 1.85 -16.77 13.33
CA LEU A 210 2.19 -18.14 12.97
C LEU A 210 0.95 -18.95 12.57
N VAL A 211 -0.11 -18.92 13.38
CA VAL A 211 -1.36 -19.63 13.08
C VAL A 211 -1.95 -19.13 11.76
N MET A 212 -2.01 -17.81 11.55
CA MET A 212 -2.50 -17.24 10.29
C MET A 212 -1.64 -17.62 9.08
N SER A 213 -0.31 -17.64 9.22
CA SER A 213 0.60 -18.11 8.16
C SER A 213 0.40 -19.58 7.83
N LEU A 214 0.17 -20.43 8.84
CA LEU A 214 -0.11 -21.85 8.64
C LEU A 214 -1.46 -22.07 7.96
N VAL A 215 -2.52 -21.39 8.41
CA VAL A 215 -3.84 -21.46 7.79
C VAL A 215 -3.76 -21.02 6.32
N LEU A 216 -3.08 -19.90 6.04
CA LEU A 216 -2.86 -19.41 4.69
C LEU A 216 -2.09 -20.42 3.81
N SER A 217 -1.04 -21.06 4.36
CA SER A 217 -0.29 -22.11 3.65
C SER A 217 -1.15 -23.31 3.32
N CYS A 218 -1.87 -23.85 4.30
CA CYS A 218 -2.74 -25.00 4.09
C CYS A 218 -3.85 -24.68 3.09
N SER A 219 -4.53 -23.54 3.24
CA SER A 219 -5.62 -23.15 2.36
C SER A 219 -5.14 -22.90 0.92
N LEU A 220 -3.98 -22.28 0.73
CA LEU A 220 -3.42 -22.01 -0.61
C LEU A 220 -3.03 -23.32 -1.33
N VAL A 221 -2.48 -24.29 -0.60
CA VAL A 221 -2.17 -25.61 -1.15
C VAL A 221 -3.45 -26.34 -1.53
N ILE A 222 -4.44 -26.37 -0.63
CA ILE A 222 -5.75 -26.99 -0.91
C ILE A 222 -6.40 -26.33 -2.13
N PHE A 223 -6.41 -24.99 -2.19
CA PHE A 223 -6.95 -24.23 -3.32
C PHE A 223 -6.26 -24.61 -4.63
N SER A 224 -4.93 -24.57 -4.65
CA SER A 224 -4.14 -24.82 -5.85
C SER A 224 -4.32 -26.25 -6.36
N VAL A 225 -4.27 -27.24 -5.47
CA VAL A 225 -4.43 -28.66 -5.81
C VAL A 225 -5.86 -28.95 -6.26
N SER A 226 -6.87 -28.54 -5.50
CA SER A 226 -8.27 -28.77 -5.86
C SER A 226 -8.67 -28.03 -7.14
N LYS A 227 -8.17 -26.81 -7.38
CA LYS A 227 -8.40 -26.06 -8.63
C LYS A 227 -7.81 -26.79 -9.83
N ALA A 228 -6.59 -27.30 -9.70
CA ALA A 228 -5.92 -28.06 -10.74
C ALA A 228 -6.68 -29.36 -11.05
N ILE A 229 -7.05 -30.13 -10.01
CA ILE A 229 -7.85 -31.36 -10.18
C ILE A 229 -9.18 -31.05 -10.88
N TYR A 230 -9.92 -30.04 -10.39
CA TYR A 230 -11.19 -29.64 -10.99
C TYR A 230 -11.01 -29.29 -12.48
N LYS A 231 -10.02 -28.46 -12.83
CA LYS A 231 -9.81 -28.05 -14.23
C LYS A 231 -9.32 -29.17 -15.13
N ILE A 232 -8.50 -30.09 -14.65
CA ILE A 232 -8.07 -31.27 -15.41
C ILE A 232 -9.25 -32.19 -15.68
N GLN A 233 -10.06 -32.50 -14.66
CA GLN A 233 -11.21 -33.40 -14.80
C GLN A 233 -12.34 -32.77 -15.64
N GLU A 234 -12.55 -31.46 -15.53
CA GLU A 234 -13.47 -30.70 -16.38
C GLU A 234 -13.03 -30.77 -17.85
N ALA A 235 -11.73 -30.58 -18.13
CA ALA A 235 -11.17 -30.70 -19.49
C ALA A 235 -11.24 -32.12 -20.07
N GLN A 236 -11.26 -33.15 -19.22
CA GLN A 236 -11.44 -34.55 -19.60
C GLN A 236 -12.91 -34.94 -19.79
N GLY A 237 -13.87 -34.03 -19.53
CA GLY A 237 -15.30 -34.33 -19.65
C GLY A 237 -15.86 -35.22 -18.55
N VAL A 238 -15.19 -35.32 -17.39
CA VAL A 238 -15.62 -36.16 -16.26
C VAL A 238 -16.96 -35.67 -15.68
N GLY A 239 -17.19 -34.36 -15.70
CA GLY A 239 -18.39 -33.72 -15.19
C GLY A 239 -18.24 -32.20 -15.16
N THR A 240 -19.16 -31.55 -14.47
CA THR A 240 -19.30 -30.10 -14.31
C THR A 240 -19.36 -29.71 -12.83
N LYS A 241 -19.27 -28.41 -12.55
CA LYS A 241 -19.41 -27.84 -11.20
C LYS A 241 -20.76 -28.11 -10.52
N THR A 242 -21.77 -28.66 -11.22
CA THR A 242 -23.11 -28.96 -10.67
C THR A 242 -23.37 -30.46 -10.50
N ASP A 243 -22.45 -31.34 -10.90
CA ASP A 243 -22.64 -32.80 -10.88
C ASP A 243 -21.53 -33.55 -10.10
N LYS A 244 -20.89 -34.54 -10.71
CA LYS A 244 -19.76 -35.32 -10.21
C LYS A 244 -18.59 -34.46 -9.71
N LEU A 245 -18.33 -33.29 -10.33
CA LEU A 245 -17.22 -32.42 -9.89
C LEU A 245 -17.61 -31.39 -8.82
N ARG A 246 -18.85 -31.41 -8.33
CA ARG A 246 -19.36 -30.45 -7.34
C ARG A 246 -18.49 -30.37 -6.08
N VAL A 247 -18.08 -31.52 -5.54
CA VAL A 247 -17.32 -31.57 -4.28
C VAL A 247 -15.94 -30.93 -4.44
N VAL A 248 -15.19 -31.30 -5.49
CA VAL A 248 -13.85 -30.72 -5.72
C VAL A 248 -13.93 -29.24 -6.09
N TYR A 249 -14.97 -28.84 -6.82
CA TYR A 249 -15.27 -27.43 -7.09
C TYR A 249 -15.47 -26.64 -5.80
N LEU A 250 -16.35 -27.10 -4.89
CA LEU A 250 -16.62 -26.42 -3.62
C LEU A 250 -15.40 -26.39 -2.70
N ILE A 251 -14.61 -27.47 -2.63
CA ILE A 251 -13.34 -27.47 -1.90
C ILE A 251 -12.42 -26.35 -2.43
N SER A 252 -12.34 -26.21 -3.76
CA SER A 252 -11.52 -25.18 -4.39
C SER A 252 -12.02 -23.78 -4.14
N THR A 253 -13.32 -23.51 -4.29
CA THR A 253 -13.86 -22.17 -4.06
C THR A 253 -13.77 -21.79 -2.58
N ILE A 254 -14.18 -22.66 -1.66
CA ILE A 254 -14.10 -22.38 -0.21
C ILE A 254 -12.65 -22.12 0.22
N SER A 255 -11.69 -22.91 -0.28
CA SER A 255 -10.27 -22.69 0.05
C SER A 255 -9.69 -21.42 -0.59
N GLU A 256 -10.19 -20.95 -1.74
CA GLU A 256 -9.86 -19.62 -2.28
C GLU A 256 -10.32 -18.51 -1.31
N TRP A 257 -11.57 -18.57 -0.86
CA TRP A 257 -12.13 -17.61 0.10
C TRP A 257 -11.35 -17.59 1.41
N VAL A 258 -11.05 -18.77 1.97
CA VAL A 258 -10.24 -18.89 3.19
C VAL A 258 -8.84 -18.30 2.97
N THR A 259 -8.21 -18.57 1.82
CA THR A 259 -6.89 -18.02 1.48
C THR A 259 -6.91 -16.50 1.41
N ALA A 260 -7.87 -15.93 0.68
CA ALA A 260 -7.99 -14.48 0.51
C ALA A 260 -8.28 -13.78 1.85
N VAL A 261 -9.25 -14.28 2.63
CA VAL A 261 -9.60 -13.70 3.94
C VAL A 261 -8.45 -13.86 4.94
N SER A 262 -7.75 -15.00 4.96
CA SER A 262 -6.60 -15.21 5.86
C SER A 262 -5.44 -14.26 5.55
N LEU A 263 -5.15 -14.05 4.26
CA LEU A 263 -4.10 -13.13 3.83
C LEU A 263 -4.38 -11.70 4.31
N VAL A 264 -5.62 -11.23 4.14
CA VAL A 264 -6.01 -9.88 4.58
C VAL A 264 -6.12 -9.79 6.10
N SER A 265 -6.60 -10.85 6.77
CA SER A 265 -6.68 -10.93 8.24
C SER A 265 -5.31 -10.83 8.90
N PHE A 266 -4.25 -11.31 8.24
CA PHE A 266 -2.88 -11.16 8.73
C PHE A 266 -2.51 -9.71 9.01
N VAL A 267 -3.02 -8.76 8.19
CA VAL A 267 -2.74 -7.33 8.34
C VAL A 267 -3.27 -6.79 9.67
N LEU A 268 -4.38 -7.33 10.20
CA LEU A 268 -4.94 -6.94 11.50
C LEU A 268 -3.96 -7.15 12.66
N THR A 269 -3.00 -8.07 12.51
CA THR A 269 -1.96 -8.29 13.53
C THR A 269 -1.08 -7.05 13.75
N PHE A 270 -1.00 -6.14 12.78
CA PHE A 270 -0.27 -4.88 12.88
C PHE A 270 -0.97 -3.82 13.74
N PHE A 271 -2.25 -4.02 14.08
CA PHE A 271 -3.01 -3.07 14.90
C PHE A 271 -2.29 -2.68 16.19
N LYS A 272 -1.79 -3.68 16.93
CA LYS A 272 -1.08 -3.45 18.20
C LYS A 272 0.24 -2.72 17.96
N ASP A 273 0.92 -3.02 16.86
CA ASP A 273 2.22 -2.42 16.50
C ASP A 273 2.05 -0.94 16.20
N PHE A 274 1.01 -0.61 15.45
CA PHE A 274 0.76 0.74 14.99
C PHE A 274 0.14 1.65 16.06
N ARG A 275 -0.30 1.09 17.21
CA ARG A 275 -0.87 1.88 18.31
C ARG A 275 0.18 2.77 18.98
N GLY A 276 1.45 2.36 18.98
CA GLY A 276 2.56 3.12 19.56
C GLY A 276 3.32 4.01 18.57
N LEU A 277 2.87 4.09 17.31
CA LEU A 277 3.58 4.83 16.25
C LEU A 277 2.98 6.22 16.04
N SER A 278 3.86 7.19 15.76
CA SER A 278 3.50 8.52 15.29
C SER A 278 4.35 8.84 14.06
N LEU A 279 3.71 9.18 12.94
CA LEU A 279 4.40 9.69 11.77
C LEU A 279 4.68 11.18 11.94
N HIS A 280 5.93 11.57 11.69
CA HIS A 280 6.26 12.98 11.46
C HIS A 280 6.05 13.25 9.96
N LEU A 281 5.09 14.12 9.63
CA LEU A 281 4.79 14.52 8.25
C LEU A 281 6.02 15.16 7.59
N PRO A 282 6.20 14.99 6.26
CA PRO A 282 7.29 15.67 5.56
C PRO A 282 7.11 17.19 5.68
N LYS A 283 8.18 17.88 6.07
CA LYS A 283 8.25 19.34 5.99
C LYS A 283 8.61 19.71 4.55
N ILE A 284 7.88 20.67 3.99
CA ILE A 284 8.22 21.26 2.70
C ILE A 284 8.93 22.58 2.99
N GLU A 285 10.14 22.72 2.47
CA GLU A 285 10.95 23.94 2.55
C GLU A 285 11.26 24.40 1.13
N PHE A 286 11.17 25.71 0.90
CA PHE A 286 11.60 26.26 -0.39
C PHE A 286 13.11 26.23 -0.47
N THR A 287 13.63 25.67 -1.56
CA THR A 287 15.07 25.64 -1.86
C THR A 287 15.53 26.88 -2.62
N ASP A 288 14.59 27.59 -3.26
CA ASP A 288 14.82 28.83 -3.99
C ASP A 288 13.75 29.86 -3.59
N TYR A 289 14.15 30.79 -2.74
CA TYR A 289 13.27 31.86 -2.26
C TYR A 289 13.06 32.96 -3.31
N GLN A 290 13.96 33.10 -4.30
CA GLN A 290 13.77 34.06 -5.39
C GLN A 290 12.63 33.63 -6.31
N LYS A 291 12.47 32.32 -6.51
CA LYS A 291 11.32 31.75 -7.23
C LYS A 291 9.99 32.11 -6.56
N ILE A 292 9.94 32.17 -5.22
CA ILE A 292 8.72 32.59 -4.50
C ILE A 292 8.39 34.03 -4.85
N ALA A 293 9.35 34.94 -4.76
CA ALA A 293 9.14 36.36 -5.03
C ALA A 293 8.72 36.64 -6.49
N LYS A 294 9.18 35.81 -7.44
CA LYS A 294 8.82 35.92 -8.86
C LYS A 294 7.45 35.31 -9.18
N ASP A 295 7.17 34.11 -8.66
CA ASP A 295 5.96 33.34 -9.05
C ASP A 295 4.73 33.65 -8.17
N TYR A 296 4.94 34.15 -6.95
CA TYR A 296 3.86 34.42 -5.99
C TYR A 296 3.72 35.91 -5.74
N VAL A 297 2.60 36.47 -6.21
CA VAL A 297 2.23 37.87 -5.92
C VAL A 297 1.85 37.98 -4.45
N VAL A 298 2.65 38.71 -3.67
CA VAL A 298 2.26 39.11 -2.31
C VAL A 298 1.16 40.16 -2.42
N ARG A 299 -0.10 39.74 -2.31
CA ARG A 299 -1.22 40.69 -2.15
C ARG A 299 -1.22 41.21 -0.72
N GLY A 300 -0.53 42.33 -0.49
CA GLY A 300 -0.79 43.16 0.67
C GLY A 300 -2.18 43.77 0.58
N ASN A 301 -2.85 43.95 1.72
CA ASN A 301 -4.14 44.65 1.81
C ASN A 301 -4.04 46.02 1.12
N GLY A 302 -4.50 46.12 -0.12
CA GLY A 302 -4.83 47.38 -0.78
C GLY A 302 -4.03 47.78 -2.02
N GLN A 303 -2.85 47.23 -2.33
CA GLN A 303 -2.14 47.55 -3.58
C GLN A 303 -1.32 46.35 -4.08
N ALA A 304 -1.60 45.93 -5.31
CA ALA A 304 -0.76 44.94 -6.00
C ALA A 304 0.59 45.60 -6.33
N VAL A 305 1.67 45.16 -5.69
CA VAL A 305 3.02 45.55 -6.09
C VAL A 305 3.39 44.70 -7.30
N ALA A 306 3.74 45.38 -8.40
CA ALA A 306 4.14 44.75 -9.66
C ALA A 306 5.36 43.82 -9.45
N PRO A 307 5.49 42.75 -10.27
CA PRO A 307 6.64 41.87 -10.18
C PRO A 307 7.92 42.66 -10.43
N VAL A 308 8.90 42.51 -9.54
CA VAL A 308 10.24 43.07 -9.73
C VAL A 308 10.88 42.31 -10.90
N MET A 309 10.90 42.93 -12.08
CA MET A 309 11.73 42.48 -13.18
C MET A 309 13.20 42.70 -12.81
N VAL A 310 13.91 41.59 -12.58
CA VAL A 310 15.35 41.46 -12.81
C VAL A 310 15.60 40.11 -13.48
#